data_AF-A0A2D9C756-F1
#
_entry.id   AF-A0A2D9C756-F1
#
_cell.length_a   1.000
_cell.length_b   1.000
_cell.length_c   1.000
_cell.angle_alpha   90.00
_cell.angle_beta   90.00
_cell.angle_gamma   90.00
#
_symmetry.space_group_name_H-M   'P 1'
#
loop_
_entity.id
_entity.type
_entity.pdbx_description
1 polymer ?
#
loop_
_entity_poly.entity_id
_entity_poly.type
_entity_poly.pdbx_seq_one_letter_code
_entity_poly.pdbx_strand_id
1 'polypeptide(L)'
;MAFSQDSDLVDLIPDILSLGITSFADDHAKAQSDIERELRIKWWPKKGLAGEMENSKLTDSQFTRCSAYLVLARYALPQLTNWVEDDRFQNMMDFYKARYGEEFDAILRDGVEYDDDGNSTIDDDEKQSVNSGRLIR
;
A
#
# COMPACT_ATOMS: atom_id res chain seq x y z
N MET A 1 -2.22 3.63 -13.02
CA MET A 1 -3.01 4.64 -12.26
C MET A 1 -2.46 4.61 -10.83
N ALA A 2 -2.96 5.43 -9.89
CA ALA A 2 -2.60 5.19 -8.50
C ALA A 2 -3.19 3.84 -8.03
N PHE A 3 -2.57 3.18 -7.05
CA PHE A 3 -3.06 1.89 -6.53
C PHE A 3 -4.45 1.98 -5.87
N SER A 4 -4.83 3.16 -5.38
CA SER A 4 -6.15 3.44 -4.84
C SER A 4 -6.67 4.79 -5.32
N GLN A 5 -7.96 5.04 -5.07
CA GLN A 5 -8.69 6.27 -5.42
C GLN A 5 -9.54 6.75 -4.24
N ASP A 6 -10.10 7.95 -4.36
CA ASP A 6 -10.95 8.55 -3.32
C ASP A 6 -12.16 7.66 -2.96
N SER A 7 -12.69 6.87 -3.90
CA SER A 7 -13.75 5.90 -3.62
C SER A 7 -13.34 4.84 -2.60
N ASP A 8 -12.09 4.37 -2.65
CA ASP A 8 -11.57 3.40 -1.68
C ASP A 8 -11.45 4.01 -0.28
N LEU A 9 -11.20 5.33 -0.20
CA LEU A 9 -11.20 6.04 1.08
C LEU A 9 -12.62 6.20 1.63
N VAL A 10 -13.59 6.51 0.76
CA VAL A 10 -15.02 6.62 1.12
C VAL A 10 -15.57 5.28 1.61
N ASP A 11 -15.15 4.16 1.02
CA ASP A 11 -15.54 2.83 1.51
C ASP A 11 -15.04 2.55 2.93
N LEU A 12 -13.94 3.17 3.36
CA LEU A 12 -13.39 3.04 4.71
C LEU A 12 -13.92 4.11 5.68
N ILE A 13 -14.06 5.35 5.22
CA ILE A 13 -14.53 6.52 5.97
C ILE A 13 -15.50 7.29 5.06
N PRO A 14 -16.81 7.01 5.15
CA PRO A 14 -17.80 7.53 4.20
C PRO A 14 -17.88 9.06 4.07
N ASP A 15 -17.55 9.78 5.14
CA ASP A 15 -17.62 11.24 5.20
C ASP A 15 -16.29 11.94 4.88
N ILE A 16 -15.22 11.21 4.53
CA ILE A 16 -13.86 11.75 4.41
C ILE A 16 -13.74 12.95 3.45
N LEU A 17 -14.51 12.94 2.35
CA LEU A 17 -14.51 14.01 1.35
C LEU A 17 -15.42 15.20 1.70
N SER A 18 -16.13 15.12 2.82
CA SER A 18 -17.03 16.17 3.32
C SER A 18 -16.45 16.94 4.51
N LEU A 19 -15.23 16.60 4.96
CA LEU A 19 -14.55 17.19 6.11
C LEU A 19 -13.72 18.45 5.75
N GLY A 20 -14.07 19.12 4.65
CA GLY A 20 -13.39 20.33 4.17
C GLY A 20 -12.33 20.09 3.09
N ILE A 21 -12.03 18.83 2.75
CA ILE A 21 -11.17 18.43 1.64
C ILE A 21 -12.00 17.54 0.71
N THR A 22 -12.09 17.88 -0.57
CA THR A 22 -12.99 17.19 -1.52
C THR A 22 -12.30 16.10 -2.35
N SER A 23 -10.97 15.99 -2.30
CA SER A 23 -10.19 14.95 -2.99
C SER A 23 -8.79 14.81 -2.42
N PHE A 24 -8.25 13.59 -2.44
CA PHE A 24 -6.89 13.24 -2.07
C PHE A 24 -6.08 12.66 -3.25
N ALA A 25 -6.46 13.00 -4.49
CA ALA A 25 -5.86 12.44 -5.71
C ALA A 25 -4.31 12.45 -5.73
N ASP A 26 -3.69 13.56 -5.32
CA ASP A 26 -2.23 13.67 -5.27
C ASP A 26 -1.60 12.79 -4.18
N ASP A 27 -2.32 12.52 -3.09
CA ASP A 27 -1.84 11.72 -1.98
C ASP A 27 -1.84 10.22 -2.32
N HIS A 28 -2.74 9.77 -3.20
CA HIS A 28 -2.70 8.40 -3.74
C HIS A 28 -1.40 8.10 -4.51
N ALA A 29 -0.91 9.05 -5.30
CA ALA A 29 0.36 8.89 -6.03
C ALA A 29 1.58 8.83 -5.08
N LYS A 30 1.54 9.58 -3.97
CA LYS A 30 2.57 9.52 -2.92
C LYS A 30 2.56 8.17 -2.20
N ALA A 31 1.37 7.68 -1.84
CA ALA A 31 1.23 6.37 -1.19
C ALA A 31 1.70 5.22 -2.09
N GLN A 32 1.41 5.25 -3.38
CA GLN A 32 1.97 4.31 -4.35
C GLN A 32 3.51 4.34 -4.33
N SER A 33 4.11 5.52 -4.46
CA SER A 33 5.56 5.68 -4.47
C SER A 33 6.21 5.12 -3.19
N ASP A 34 5.54 5.27 -2.05
CA ASP A 34 5.98 4.71 -0.78
C ASP A 34 5.91 3.17 -0.75
N ILE A 35 4.82 2.58 -1.24
CA ILE A 35 4.65 1.12 -1.32
C ILE A 35 5.70 0.51 -2.27
N GLU A 36 5.89 1.08 -3.45
CA GLU A 36 6.89 0.63 -4.42
C GLU A 36 8.31 0.71 -3.85
N ARG A 37 8.60 1.75 -3.05
CA ARG A 37 9.86 1.85 -2.31
C ARG A 37 9.99 0.75 -1.26
N GLU A 38 8.93 0.44 -0.51
CA GLU A 38 8.97 -0.66 0.46
C GLU A 38 9.15 -2.03 -0.22
N LEU A 39 8.54 -2.26 -1.39
CA LEU A 39 8.74 -3.46 -2.21
C LEU A 39 10.20 -3.58 -2.68
N ARG A 40 10.79 -2.50 -3.21
CA ARG A 40 12.21 -2.47 -3.61
C ARG A 40 13.16 -2.79 -2.47
N ILE A 41 12.80 -2.43 -1.23
CA ILE A 41 13.65 -2.69 -0.05
C ILE A 41 13.44 -4.11 0.49
N LYS A 42 12.19 -4.54 0.65
CA LYS A 42 11.84 -5.75 1.44
C LYS A 42 11.62 -7.00 0.61
N TRP A 43 11.26 -6.85 -0.67
CA TRP A 43 10.82 -7.93 -1.54
C TRP A 43 11.74 -8.12 -2.75
N TRP A 44 12.02 -7.08 -3.54
CA TRP A 44 12.81 -7.17 -4.78
C TRP A 44 14.16 -7.89 -4.60
N PRO A 45 14.97 -7.62 -3.55
CA PRO A 45 16.25 -8.30 -3.37
C PRO A 45 16.12 -9.82 -3.12
N LYS A 46 14.93 -10.28 -2.70
CA LYS A 46 14.65 -11.70 -2.44
C LYS A 46 14.16 -12.44 -3.69
N LYS A 47 13.66 -11.74 -4.71
CA LYS A 47 13.23 -12.37 -5.97
C LYS A 47 14.41 -12.90 -6.77
N GLY A 48 15.60 -12.31 -6.62
CA GLY A 48 16.83 -12.79 -7.25
C GLY A 48 16.93 -12.48 -8.74
N LEU A 49 16.09 -11.57 -9.24
CA LEU A 49 16.15 -11.07 -10.61
C LEU A 49 17.21 -9.97 -10.73
N ALA A 50 17.84 -9.89 -11.89
CA ALA A 50 18.82 -8.85 -12.17
C ALA A 50 18.12 -7.54 -12.54
N GLY A 51 18.71 -6.40 -12.16
CA GLY A 51 18.20 -5.07 -12.49
C GLY A 51 17.33 -4.44 -11.39
N GLU A 52 16.67 -3.35 -11.75
CA GLU A 52 15.72 -2.64 -10.89
C GLU A 52 14.30 -3.17 -11.11
N MET A 53 13.48 -3.08 -10.06
CA MET A 53 12.06 -3.42 -10.14
C MET A 53 11.35 -2.48 -11.13
N GLU A 54 10.58 -3.02 -12.05
CA GLU A 54 9.76 -2.23 -12.97
C GLU A 54 8.32 -2.15 -12.45
N ASN A 55 7.90 -0.96 -12.04
CA ASN A 55 6.60 -0.78 -11.41
C ASN A 55 5.41 -1.15 -12.31
N SER A 56 5.56 -1.05 -13.64
CA SER A 56 4.51 -1.42 -14.60
C SER A 56 4.23 -2.91 -14.67
N LYS A 57 5.08 -3.75 -14.07
CA LYS A 57 4.93 -5.20 -14.01
C LYS A 57 4.18 -5.65 -12.75
N LEU A 58 3.88 -4.75 -11.83
CA LEU A 58 3.07 -5.03 -10.64
C LEU A 58 1.58 -5.09 -10.99
N THR A 59 0.84 -5.97 -10.30
CA THR A 59 -0.62 -5.90 -10.31
C THR A 59 -1.12 -4.80 -9.37
N ASP A 60 -1.49 -3.63 -9.93
CA ASP A 60 -1.99 -2.48 -9.16
C ASP A 60 -3.09 -2.86 -8.14
N SER A 61 -4.03 -3.74 -8.53
CA SER A 61 -5.17 -4.11 -7.67
C SER A 61 -4.80 -4.91 -6.42
N GLN A 62 -3.63 -5.55 -6.39
CA GLN A 62 -3.13 -6.24 -5.19
C GLN A 62 -2.87 -5.25 -4.05
N PHE A 63 -2.53 -3.99 -4.39
CA PHE A 63 -2.11 -2.98 -3.43
C PHE A 63 -3.22 -2.00 -3.04
N THR A 64 -4.41 -2.08 -3.61
CA THR A 64 -5.47 -1.07 -3.41
C THR A 64 -5.80 -0.84 -1.94
N ARG A 65 -6.03 -1.92 -1.18
CA ARG A 65 -6.34 -1.82 0.25
C ARG A 65 -5.18 -1.25 1.07
N CYS A 66 -3.98 -1.75 0.80
CA CYS A 66 -2.74 -1.31 1.43
C CYS A 66 -2.47 0.19 1.17
N SER A 67 -2.65 0.62 -0.08
CA SER A 67 -2.54 2.02 -0.50
C SER A 67 -3.57 2.91 0.18
N ALA A 68 -4.85 2.51 0.21
CA ALA A 68 -5.89 3.26 0.92
C ALA A 68 -5.55 3.48 2.41
N TYR A 69 -5.07 2.44 3.10
CA TYR A 69 -4.61 2.57 4.50
C TYR A 69 -3.44 3.54 4.65
N LEU A 70 -2.48 3.49 3.73
CA LEU A 70 -1.33 4.39 3.79
C LEU A 70 -1.74 5.85 3.52
N VAL A 71 -2.64 6.08 2.56
CA VAL A 71 -3.21 7.41 2.28
C VAL A 71 -3.87 7.98 3.53
N LEU A 72 -4.75 7.21 4.18
CA LEU A 72 -5.41 7.63 5.41
C LEU A 72 -4.38 7.94 6.51
N ALA A 73 -3.46 7.02 6.78
CA ALA A 73 -2.55 7.14 7.91
C ALA A 73 -1.50 8.25 7.77
N ARG A 74 -0.93 8.46 6.58
CA ARG A 74 0.21 9.36 6.37
C ARG A 74 -0.12 10.69 5.71
N TYR A 75 -1.23 10.78 4.98
CA TYR A 75 -1.51 11.95 4.15
C TYR A 75 -2.85 12.60 4.46
N ALA A 76 -3.97 11.87 4.45
CA ALA A 76 -5.30 12.45 4.62
C ALA A 76 -5.60 12.86 6.07
N LEU A 77 -5.53 11.92 7.03
CA LEU A 77 -5.89 12.19 8.43
C LEU A 77 -5.00 13.26 9.11
N PRO A 78 -3.68 13.36 8.82
CA PRO A 78 -2.85 14.45 9.30
C PRO A 78 -3.30 15.86 8.88
N GLN A 79 -4.01 15.97 7.75
CA GLN A 79 -4.56 17.26 7.28
C GLN A 79 -5.86 17.63 8.01
N LEU A 80 -6.54 16.66 8.60
CA LEU A 80 -7.84 16.83 9.27
C LEU A 80 -7.74 16.97 10.80
N THR A 81 -6.61 16.55 11.38
CA THR A 81 -6.38 16.62 12.83
C THR A 81 -6.19 18.07 13.29
N ASN A 82 -6.72 18.36 14.48
CA ASN A 82 -6.49 19.62 15.19
C ASN A 82 -5.36 19.51 16.22
N TRP A 83 -4.68 18.35 16.30
CA TRP A 83 -3.55 18.08 17.20
C TRP A 83 -3.86 18.34 18.69
N VAL A 84 -5.11 18.13 19.09
CA VAL A 84 -5.56 18.24 20.48
C VAL A 84 -5.56 16.87 21.17
N GLU A 85 -5.67 16.87 22.51
CA GLU A 85 -5.88 15.64 23.26
C GLU A 85 -7.21 14.98 22.86
N ASP A 86 -7.21 13.64 22.73
CA ASP A 86 -8.36 12.82 22.30
C ASP A 86 -8.92 13.16 20.89
N ASP A 87 -8.05 13.59 19.97
CA ASP A 87 -8.44 13.76 18.57
C ASP A 87 -8.72 12.40 17.89
N ARG A 88 -9.95 12.21 17.44
CA ARG A 88 -10.36 11.01 16.69
C ARG A 88 -9.45 10.73 15.49
N PHE A 89 -8.94 11.75 14.79
CA PHE A 89 -8.13 11.56 13.61
C PHE A 89 -6.74 11.03 13.97
N GLN A 90 -6.17 11.42 15.11
CA GLN A 90 -4.92 10.85 15.62
C GLN A 90 -5.09 9.37 15.96
N ASN A 91 -6.17 8.99 16.65
CA ASN A 91 -6.49 7.59 16.95
C ASN A 91 -6.68 6.77 15.66
N MET A 92 -7.32 7.35 14.64
CA MET A 92 -7.50 6.71 13.33
C MET A 92 -6.17 6.55 12.59
N MET A 93 -5.25 7.52 12.66
CA MET A 93 -3.92 7.42 12.05
C MET A 93 -3.16 6.20 12.56
N ASP A 94 -3.14 5.99 13.87
CA ASP A 94 -2.47 4.83 14.48
C ASP A 94 -3.12 3.51 14.06
N PHE A 95 -4.46 3.47 14.01
CA PHE A 95 -5.20 2.30 13.52
C PHE A 95 -4.83 1.96 12.08
N TYR A 96 -4.89 2.92 11.16
CA TYR A 96 -4.60 2.65 9.74
C TYR A 96 -3.12 2.39 9.48
N LYS A 97 -2.21 2.95 10.27
CA LYS A 97 -0.78 2.63 10.22
C LYS A 97 -0.53 1.16 10.61
N ALA A 98 -1.23 0.66 11.64
CA ALA A 98 -1.18 -0.76 12.00
C ALA A 98 -1.77 -1.65 10.89
N ARG A 99 -2.94 -1.29 10.36
CA ARG A 99 -3.59 -2.02 9.25
C ARG A 99 -2.74 -2.07 7.99
N TYR A 100 -2.07 -0.97 7.64
CA TYR A 100 -1.10 -0.94 6.55
C TYR A 100 0.01 -1.97 6.76
N GLY A 101 0.60 -2.02 7.96
CA GLY A 101 1.66 -2.97 8.28
C GLY A 101 1.20 -4.43 8.20
N GLU A 102 0.01 -4.73 8.71
CA GLU A 102 -0.62 -6.06 8.63
C GLU A 102 -0.87 -6.47 7.18
N GLU A 103 -1.49 -5.59 6.38
CA GLU A 103 -1.84 -5.85 4.99
C GLU A 103 -0.59 -6.01 4.12
N PHE A 104 0.39 -5.13 4.27
CA PHE A 104 1.64 -5.20 3.51
C PHE A 104 2.41 -6.49 3.82
N ASP A 105 2.50 -6.90 5.10
CA ASP A 105 3.13 -8.17 5.46
C ASP A 105 2.32 -9.38 4.95
N ALA A 106 0.99 -9.30 4.94
CA ALA A 106 0.14 -10.32 4.34
C ALA A 106 0.42 -10.47 2.83
N ILE A 107 0.50 -9.37 2.08
CA ILE A 107 0.85 -9.38 0.64
C ILE A 107 2.23 -10.00 0.43
N LEU A 108 3.23 -9.64 1.23
CA LEU A 108 4.57 -10.22 1.10
C LEU A 108 4.60 -11.73 1.37
N ARG A 109 3.74 -12.21 2.27
CA ARG A 109 3.64 -13.64 2.64
C ARG A 109 2.81 -14.44 1.65
N ASP A 110 1.77 -13.86 1.09
CA ASP A 110 0.96 -14.47 0.03
C ASP A 110 1.79 -14.58 -1.25
N GLY A 111 2.52 -13.51 -1.57
CA GLY A 111 3.37 -13.40 -2.74
C GLY A 111 2.95 -12.20 -3.57
N VAL A 112 3.92 -11.34 -3.89
CA VAL A 112 3.67 -10.18 -4.75
C VAL A 112 3.50 -10.66 -6.19
N GLU A 113 2.42 -10.25 -6.82
CA GLU A 113 2.17 -10.49 -8.24
C GLU A 113 3.03 -9.55 -9.08
N TYR A 114 3.91 -10.13 -9.90
CA TYR A 114 4.82 -9.39 -10.77
C TYR A 114 5.10 -10.16 -12.06
N ASP A 115 4.85 -9.53 -13.20
CA ASP A 115 5.02 -10.07 -14.56
C ASP A 115 6.51 -10.09 -14.96
N ASP A 116 7.23 -11.12 -14.52
CA ASP A 116 8.68 -11.27 -14.66
C ASP A 116 9.10 -11.31 -16.14
N ASP A 117 8.32 -11.97 -17.00
CA ASP A 117 8.62 -12.13 -18.43
C ASP A 117 8.02 -11.02 -19.33
N GLY A 118 7.10 -10.21 -18.81
CA GLY A 118 6.46 -9.09 -19.52
C GLY A 118 5.34 -9.51 -20.47
N ASN A 119 4.74 -10.69 -20.29
CA ASN A 119 3.71 -11.24 -21.15
C ASN A 119 2.27 -10.77 -20.80
N SER A 120 2.13 -9.92 -19.77
CA SER A 120 0.87 -9.39 -19.23
C SER A 120 -0.06 -10.44 -18.59
N THR A 121 0.47 -11.60 -18.24
CA THR A 121 -0.17 -12.61 -17.40
C THR A 121 0.73 -12.91 -16.21
N ILE A 122 0.11 -13.28 -15.07
CA ILE A 122 0.86 -13.66 -13.87
C ILE A 122 0.80 -15.18 -13.74
N ASP A 123 1.95 -15.82 -13.91
CA ASP A 123 2.09 -17.26 -13.72
C ASP A 123 2.24 -17.63 -12.23
N ASP A 124 1.98 -18.91 -11.92
CA ASP A 124 1.98 -19.39 -10.53
C ASP A 124 3.35 -19.32 -9.86
N ASP A 125 4.45 -19.38 -10.64
CA ASP A 125 5.81 -19.21 -10.17
C ASP A 125 6.17 -17.73 -9.93
N GLU A 126 5.59 -16.82 -10.69
CA GLU A 126 5.80 -15.37 -10.57
C GLU A 126 5.22 -14.78 -9.28
N LYS A 127 4.14 -15.39 -8.76
CA LYS A 127 3.54 -15.01 -7.47
C LYS A 127 4.04 -15.82 -6.27
N GLN A 128 5.08 -16.64 -6.42
CA GLN A 128 5.59 -17.40 -5.28
C GLN A 128 6.11 -16.50 -4.16
N SER A 129 5.67 -16.81 -2.94
CA SER A 129 6.12 -16.14 -1.74
C SER A 129 7.60 -16.40 -1.47
N VAL A 130 8.41 -15.36 -1.64
CA VAL A 130 9.84 -15.35 -1.28
C VAL A 130 10.07 -14.91 0.17
N ASN A 131 9.01 -14.49 0.87
CA ASN A 131 9.09 -14.04 2.25
C ASN A 131 8.70 -15.17 3.21
N SER A 132 9.60 -16.13 3.40
CA SER A 132 9.39 -17.14 4.44
C SER A 132 9.46 -16.46 5.80
N GLY A 133 8.36 -16.34 6.52
CA GLY A 133 8.30 -15.87 7.92
C GLY A 133 9.07 -16.76 8.92
N ARG A 134 9.90 -17.67 8.40
CA ARG A 134 10.77 -18.57 9.15
C ARG A 134 12.07 -17.84 9.45
N LEU A 135 12.30 -17.55 10.73
CA LEU A 135 13.64 -17.29 11.24
C LEU A 135 14.51 -18.51 10.91
N ILE A 136 15.42 -18.39 9.96
CA ILE A 136 16.53 -19.33 9.82
C ILE A 136 17.45 -19.00 10.98
N ARG A 137 17.35 -19.80 12.05
CA ARG A 137 18.24 -19.75 13.21
C ARG A 137 19.38 -20.73 13.02
#